data_AF-A0A537R676-F1
#
_entry.id   AF-A0A537R676-F1
#
_cell.length_a   1.000
_cell.length_b   1.000
_cell.length_c   1.000
_cell.angle_alpha   90.00
_cell.angle_beta   90.00
_cell.angle_gamma   90.00
#
_symmetry.space_group_name_H-M   'P 1'
#
loop_
_entity.id
_entity.type
_entity.pdbx_description
1 polymer ?
#
loop_
_entity_poly.entity_id
_entity_poly.type
_entity_poly.pdbx_seq_one_letter_code
_entity_poly.pdbx_strand_id
1 'polypeptide(L)' 'MNQEIMNLFSPQAPAQVFDQIRISIASPEKILSWSYGEIKKPETINYRTFKPERDGL' A
#
# COMPACT_ATOMS: atom_id res chain seq x y z
N MET A 1 -21.30 21.68 14.17
CA MET A 1 -21.00 22.39 12.91
C MET A 1 -19.67 23.14 12.89
N ASN A 2 -19.01 23.44 14.02
CA ASN A 2 -17.80 24.30 14.02
C ASN A 2 -16.47 23.53 14.03
N GLN A 3 -16.50 22.21 14.26
CA GLN A 3 -15.29 21.38 14.32
C GLN A 3 -14.75 21.00 12.93
N GLU A 4 -15.63 20.90 11.93
CA GLU A 4 -15.23 20.55 10.56
C GLU A 4 -14.43 21.66 9.87
N ILE A 5 -14.78 22.92 10.14
CA ILE A 5 -14.09 24.09 9.58
C ILE A 5 -12.68 24.23 10.17
N MET A 6 -12.48 23.87 11.44
CA MET A 6 -11.16 23.90 12.07
C MET A 6 -10.18 22.88 11.48
N ASN A 7 -10.68 21.73 11.03
CA ASN A 7 -9.84 20.67 10.45
C ASN A 7 -9.33 21.01 9.04
N LEU A 8 -9.98 21.94 8.32
CA LEU A 8 -9.57 22.37 6.97
C LEU A 8 -8.30 23.24 6.99
N PHE A 9 -8.08 23.97 8.08
CA PHE A 9 -6.94 24.86 8.28
C PHE A 9 -5.85 24.26 9.17
N SER A 10 -5.98 22.98 9.54
CA SER A 10 -4.90 22.25 10.19
C SER A 10 -3.67 22.28 9.28
N PRO A 11 -2.52 22.81 9.74
CA PRO A 11 -1.30 22.77 8.96
C PRO A 11 -1.02 21.30 8.62
N GLN A 12 -0.87 21.01 7.32
CA GLN A 12 -0.47 19.69 6.85
C GLN A 12 0.77 19.30 7.64
N ALA A 13 0.69 18.18 8.37
CA ALA A 13 1.83 17.70 9.14
C ALA A 13 3.03 17.61 8.17
N PRO A 14 4.19 18.19 8.52
CA PRO A 14 5.36 18.13 7.65
C PRO A 14 5.68 16.67 7.35
N ALA A 15 6.05 16.39 6.09
CA ALA A 15 6.47 15.05 5.71
C ALA A 15 7.56 14.57 6.66
N GLN A 16 7.42 13.34 7.16
CA GLN A 16 8.40 12.76 8.07
C GLN A 16 9.76 12.69 7.37
N VAL A 17 10.71 13.51 7.81
CA VAL A 17 12.09 13.47 7.33
C VAL A 17 12.84 12.44 8.16
N PHE A 18 13.47 11.47 7.49
CA PHE A 18 14.32 10.49 8.14
C PHE A 18 15.78 10.90 8.01
N ASP A 19 16.51 10.94 9.12
CA ASP A 19 17.93 11.29 9.11
C ASP A 19 18.83 10.16 8.60
N GLN A 20 18.34 8.90 8.64
CA GLN A 20 19.12 7.71 8.30
C GLN A 20 18.23 6.62 7.69
N ILE A 21 18.82 5.80 6.81
CA ILE A 21 18.19 4.64 6.15
C ILE A 21 19.03 3.40 6.43
N ARG A 22 18.38 2.25 6.68
CA ARG A 22 19.03 0.96 6.92
C ARG A 22 18.53 -0.09 5.92
N ILE A 23 19.43 -0.95 5.48
CA ILE A 23 19.12 -2.18 4.72
C ILE A 23 19.36 -3.42 5.60
N SER A 24 18.48 -4.41 5.51
CA SER A 24 18.61 -5.69 6.19
C SER A 24 17.86 -6.78 5.44
N ILE A 25 18.20 -8.04 5.66
CA ILE A 25 17.44 -9.18 5.11
C ILE A 25 16.09 -9.27 5.83
N ALA A 26 15.01 -9.50 5.07
CA ALA A 26 13.68 -9.73 5.61
C ALA A 26 13.46 -11.22 5.93
N SER A 27 12.81 -11.52 7.06
CA SER A 27 12.40 -12.89 7.39
C SER A 27 11.12 -13.28 6.63
N PRO A 28 10.82 -14.58 6.50
CA PRO A 28 9.57 -15.03 5.88
C PRO A 28 8.31 -14.40 6.49
N GLU A 29 8.27 -14.27 7.82
CA GLU A 29 7.13 -13.69 8.55
C GLU A 29 6.96 -12.20 8.21
N LYS A 30 8.07 -11.49 8.02
CA LYS A 30 8.07 -10.08 7.63
C LYS A 30 7.61 -9.88 6.19
N ILE A 31 7.96 -10.78 5.28
CA ILE A 31 7.47 -10.77 3.90
C ILE A 31 5.96 -11.01 3.88
N LEU A 32 5.47 -11.96 4.68
CA LEU A 32 4.04 -12.24 4.79
C LEU A 32 3.27 -11.08 5.42
N SER A 33 3.82 -10.38 6.42
CA SER A 33 3.14 -9.24 7.05
C SER A 33 3.01 -8.03 6.13
N TRP A 34 3.85 -7.91 5.11
CA TRP A 34 3.74 -6.90 4.06
C TRP A 34 2.76 -7.30 2.95
N SER A 35 2.43 -8.58 2.85
CA SER A 35 1.58 -9.09 1.78
C SER A 35 0.11 -8.77 2.02
N TYR A 36 -0.61 -8.46 0.94
CA TYR A 36 -2.05 -8.26 0.92
C TYR A 36 -2.82 -9.44 0.29
N GLY A 37 -2.10 -10.48 -0.13
CA GLY A 37 -2.67 -11.64 -0.80
C GLY A 37 -1.60 -12.44 -1.51
N GLU A 38 -1.86 -13.74 -1.65
CA GLU A 38 -1.00 -14.64 -2.42
C GLU A 38 -1.45 -14.67 -3.88
N ILE A 39 -0.50 -14.50 -4.80
CA ILE A 39 -0.71 -14.66 -6.23
C ILE A 39 -0.56 -16.15 -6.55
N LYS A 40 -1.61 -16.76 -7.10
CA LYS A 40 -1.65 -18.20 -7.38
C LYS A 40 -1.54 -18.50 -8.87
N LYS A 41 -1.77 -17.49 -9.72
CA LYS A 41 -1.75 -17.64 -11.16
C LYS A 41 -0.99 -16.49 -11.84
N PRO A 42 -0.39 -16.73 -13.02
CA PRO A 42 0.38 -15.72 -13.74
C PRO A 42 -0.48 -14.79 -14.62
N GLU A 43 -1.81 -14.95 -14.64
CA GLU A 43 -2.67 -14.08 -15.45
C GLU A 43 -2.75 -12.67 -14.87
N THR A 44 -2.99 -11.67 -15.73
CA THR A 44 -3.06 -10.25 -15.35
C THR A 44 -4.49 -9.73 -15.49
N ILE A 45 -4.90 -9.45 -16.72
CA ILE A 45 -6.22 -8.92 -17.06
C ILE A 45 -6.92 -9.78 -18.09
N ASN A 46 -8.24 -9.78 -18.01
CA ASN A 46 -9.08 -10.42 -19.01
C ASN A 46 -9.03 -9.65 -20.34
N TYR A 47 -8.74 -10.33 -21.45
CA TYR A 47 -8.59 -9.67 -22.75
C TYR A 47 -9.88 -9.04 -23.31
N ARG A 48 -11.07 -9.50 -22.90
CA ARG A 48 -12.35 -8.96 -23.38
C ARG A 48 -12.88 -7.86 -22.48
N THR A 49 -12.85 -8.10 -21.18
CA THR A 49 -13.50 -7.22 -20.20
C THR A 49 -12.55 -6.22 -19.54
N PHE A 50 -11.23 -6.40 -19.70
CA PHE A 50 -10.17 -5.63 -19.06
C PHE A 50 -10.26 -5.61 -17.52
N LYS A 51 -11.00 -6.56 -16.93
CA LYS A 51 -11.05 -6.75 -15.48
C LYS A 51 -9.83 -7.56 -15.01
N PRO A 52 -9.31 -7.28 -13.81
CA PRO A 52 -8.26 -8.10 -13.20
C PRO A 52 -8.70 -9.55 -13.06
N GLU A 53 -7.77 -10.48 -13.29
CA GLU A 53 -8.02 -11.90 -13.10
C GLU A 53 -7.95 -12.28 -11.62
N ARG A 54 -8.82 -13.20 -11.20
CA ARG A 54 -8.85 -13.64 -9.80
C ARG A 54 -7.62 -14.50 -9.50
N ASP A 55 -6.92 -14.13 -8.43
CA ASP A 55 -5.66 -14.71 -7.95
C ASP A 55 -4.46 -14.49 -8.91
N GLY A 56 -4.59 -13.51 -9.83
CA GLY A 56 -3.57 -13.09 -10.79
C GLY A 56 -2.57 -12.05 -10.27
N LEU A 57 -1.64 -11.63 -11.14
CA LEU A 57 -0.64 -10.58 -10.94
C LEU A 57 -1.27 -9.18 -10.95
#